data_AF-A0A1G7I2J9-F1
#
_entry.id   AF-A0A1G7I2J9-F1
#
_cell.length_a   1.000
_cell.length_b   1.000
_cell.length_c   1.000
_cell.angle_alpha   90.00
_cell.angle_beta   90.00
_cell.angle_gamma   90.00
#
_symmetry.space_group_name_H-M   'P 1'
#
loop_
_entity.id
_entity.type
_entity.pdbx_description
1 polymer ?
#
loop_
_entity_poly.entity_id
_entity_poly.type
_entity_poly.pdbx_seq_one_letter_code
_entity_poly.pdbx_strand_id
1 'polypeptide(L)' 'MTLPAPETRIVNTWRVACDGSEGALGHPRVWLQIPQDRGWVECGYCDCKFVHAEFEGKV' A
#
# COMPACT_ATOMS: atom_id res chain seq x y z
N MET A 1 4.93 -19.69 11.14
CA MET A 1 5.73 -19.03 10.09
C MET A 1 5.51 -17.54 10.24
N THR A 2 6.57 -16.78 10.53
CA THR A 2 6.49 -15.31 10.69
C THR A 2 6.39 -14.70 9.31
N LEU A 3 5.21 -14.19 8.95
CA LEU A 3 5.04 -13.43 7.70
C LEU A 3 5.98 -12.21 7.78
N PRO A 4 6.75 -11.90 6.72
CA PRO A 4 7.55 -10.68 6.70
C PRO A 4 6.60 -9.49 6.92
N ALA A 5 7.05 -8.51 7.70
CA ALA A 5 6.25 -7.34 8.01
C ALA A 5 5.75 -6.69 6.70
N PRO A 6 4.49 -6.23 6.64
CA PRO A 6 3.93 -5.64 5.44
C PRO A 6 4.81 -4.48 4.97
N GLU A 7 5.23 -4.51 3.70
CA GLU A 7 6.00 -3.43 3.10
C GLU A 7 5.16 -2.14 3.16
N THR A 8 5.55 -1.24 4.06
CA THR A 8 4.90 0.07 4.19
C THR A 8 5.55 1.06 3.24
N ARG A 9 4.76 1.62 2.33
CA ARG A 9 5.20 2.58 1.32
C ARG A 9 4.51 3.91 1.55
N ILE A 10 5.30 4.97 1.74
CA ILE A 10 4.76 6.32 1.86
C ILE A 10 4.54 6.89 0.46
N VAL A 11 3.35 7.44 0.24
CA VAL A 11 2.94 8.06 -1.03
C VAL A 11 2.45 9.48 -0.80
N ASN A 12 2.64 10.36 -1.79
CA ASN A 12 2.15 11.74 -1.75
C ASN A 12 0.80 11.92 -2.46
N THR A 13 0.18 10.83 -2.91
CA THR A 13 -1.07 10.87 -3.65
C THR A 13 -2.13 10.04 -2.95
N TRP A 14 -3.36 10.57 -2.94
CA TRP A 14 -4.53 9.84 -2.43
C TRP A 14 -4.90 8.64 -3.29
N ARG A 15 -4.50 8.62 -4.55
CA ARG A 15 -4.72 7.49 -5.46
C ARG A 15 -3.37 6.89 -5.80
N VAL A 16 -3.22 5.59 -5.56
CA VAL A 16 -1.97 4.85 -5.71
C VAL A 16 -2.14 3.77 -6.76
N ALA A 17 -1.21 3.70 -7.70
CA ALA A 17 -1.07 2.53 -8.55
C ALA A 17 -0.19 1.51 -7.82
N CYS A 18 -0.74 0.33 -7.54
CA CYS A 18 0.03 -0.80 -7.10
C CYS A 18 0.21 -1.73 -8.29
N ASP A 19 1.42 -1.80 -8.83
CA ASP A 19 1.76 -2.63 -9.99
C ASP A 19 2.09 -4.08 -9.62
N GLY A 20 2.07 -4.43 -8.32
CA GLY A 20 2.54 -5.71 -7.81
C GLY A 20 4.05 -5.86 -8.00
N SER A 21 4.80 -6.13 -6.92
CA SER A 21 6.26 -6.33 -7.04
C SER A 21 6.58 -7.44 -8.05
N GLU A 22 7.64 -7.29 -8.84
CA GLU A 22 8.08 -8.20 -9.91
C GLU A 22 8.36 -9.63 -9.41
N GLY A 23 7.32 -10.44 -9.24
CA GLY A 23 7.40 -11.83 -8.81
C GLY A 23 6.22 -12.64 -9.31
N ALA A 24 6.35 -13.98 -9.29
CA ALA A 24 5.32 -14.91 -9.77
C ALA A 24 3.96 -14.83 -9.05
N LEU A 25 3.88 -14.09 -7.94
CA LEU A 25 2.67 -13.82 -7.16
C LEU A 25 2.20 -12.35 -7.25
N GLY A 26 2.84 -11.54 -8.11
CA GLY A 26 2.42 -10.17 -8.37
C GLY A 26 1.08 -10.13 -9.10
N HIS A 27 0.24 -9.14 -8.75
CA HIS A 27 -1.04 -8.88 -9.43
C HIS A 27 -0.88 -7.80 -10.51
N PRO A 28 -1.78 -7.74 -11.51
CA PRO A 28 -1.78 -6.64 -12.48
C PRO A 28 -1.98 -5.28 -11.80
N ARG A 29 -1.59 -4.18 -12.48
CA ARG A 29 -1.79 -2.82 -11.98
C ARG A 29 -3.22 -2.60 -11.50
N VAL A 30 -3.35 -2.36 -10.20
CA VAL A 30 -4.60 -1.91 -9.57
C VAL A 30 -4.43 -0.51 -9.05
N TRP A 31 -5.55 0.21 -8.98
CA TRP A 31 -5.61 1.54 -8.41
C TRP A 31 -6.29 1.46 -7.05
N LEU A 32 -5.56 1.82 -6.00
CA LEU A 32 -6.04 1.89 -4.63
C LEU A 32 -6.31 3.35 -4.29
N GLN A 33 -7.42 3.60 -3.63
CA GLN A 33 -7.76 4.92 -3.09
C GLN A 33 -7.47 4.91 -1.59
N ILE A 34 -6.61 5.82 -1.15
CA ILE A 34 -6.37 6.08 0.26
C ILE A 34 -7.53 6.92 0.81
N PRO A 35 -8.28 6.41 1.79
CA PRO A 35 -9.29 7.20 2.48
C PRO A 35 -8.62 8.29 3.34
N GLN A 36 -9.09 9.53 3.22
CA GLN A 36 -8.55 10.69 3.94
C GLN A 36 -8.74 10.60 5.46
N ASP A 37 -9.76 9.87 5.92
CA ASP A 37 -10.06 9.70 7.34
C ASP A 37 -9.04 8.78 8.05
N ARG A 38 -8.60 7.72 7.36
CA ARG A 38 -7.67 6.72 7.89
C ARG A 38 -6.21 7.00 7.47
N GLY A 39 -5.99 7.62 6.32
CA GLY A 39 -4.66 8.01 5.84
C GLY A 39 -3.82 6.88 5.24
N TRP A 40 -4.36 5.66 5.15
CA TRP A 40 -3.67 4.51 4.56
C TRP A 40 -4.62 3.51 3.90
N VAL A 41 -4.09 2.72 2.97
CA VAL A 41 -4.78 1.61 2.29
C VAL A 41 -3.83 0.42 2.12
N GLU A 42 -4.35 -0.80 2.24
CA GLU A 42 -3.58 -2.02 2.02
C GLU A 42 -3.93 -2.64 0.67
N CYS A 43 -2.93 -3.16 -0.03
CA CYS A 43 -3.15 -3.96 -1.21
C CYS A 43 -3.42 -5.41 -0.81
N GLY A 44 -4.63 -5.91 -1.07
CA GLY A 44 -5.04 -7.28 -0.71
C GLY A 44 -4.32 -8.42 -1.46
N TYR A 45 -3.35 -8.11 -2.31
CA TYR A 45 -2.56 -9.10 -3.05
C TYR A 45 -1.09 -9.13 -2.59
N CYS A 46 -0.45 -7.96 -2.51
CA CYS A 46 0.96 -7.86 -2.11
C CYS A 46 1.16 -7.65 -0.61
N ASP A 47 0.08 -7.44 0.15
CA ASP A 47 0.12 -7.02 1.56
C ASP A 47 0.89 -5.71 1.78
N CYS A 48 1.15 -4.94 0.72
CA CYS A 48 1.80 -3.64 0.83
C CYS A 48 0.83 -2.63 1.42
N LYS A 49 1.26 -1.95 2.48
CA LYS A 49 0.52 -0.87 3.12
C LYS A 49 0.96 0.46 2.54
N PHE A 50 0.06 1.16 1.87
CA PHE A 50 0.31 2.50 1.34
C PHE A 50 -0.21 3.54 2.32
N VAL A 51 0.68 4.38 2.83
CA VAL A 51 0.35 5.44 3.78
C VAL A 51 0.56 6.78 3.09
N HIS A 52 -0.40 7.70 3.23
CA HIS A 52 -0.23 9.04 2.71
C HIS A 52 0.83 9.79 3.54
N ALA A 53 1.69 10.58 2.90
CA ALA A 53 2.76 11.32 3.58
C ALA A 53 2.26 12.20 4.74
N GLU A 54 1.04 12.72 4.61
CA GLU A 54 0.38 13.53 5.66
C GLU A 54 0.01 12.73 6.93
N PHE A 55 -0.01 11.41 6.82
CA PHE A 55 -0.29 10.45 7.90
C PHE A 55 0.93 9.61 8.28
N GLU A 56 2.12 9.93 7.73
CA GLU A 56 3.38 9.32 8.13
C GLU A 56 3.63 9.56 9.64
N GLY A 57 3.79 8.49 10.42
CA GLY A 57 4.02 8.56 11.87
C GLY A 57 2.78 8.73 12.75
N LYS A 58 1.56 8.82 12.17
CA LYS A 58 0.29 8.81 12.92
C LYS A 58 -0.39 7.45 12.97
N VAL A 59 0.17 6.44 12.29
CA VAL A 59 -0.42 5.10 12.11
C VAL A 59 0.39 4.01 12.78
#